data_AF-M0GNQ3-F1
#
_entry.id   AF-M0GNQ3-F1
#
_cell.length_a   1.000
_cell.length_b   1.000
_cell.length_c   1.000
_cell.angle_alpha   90.00
_cell.angle_beta   90.00
_cell.angle_gamma   90.00
#
_symmetry.space_group_name_H-M   'P 1'
#
loop_
_entity.id
_entity.type
_entity.pdbx_description
1 polymer ?
#
loop_
_entity_poly.entity_id
_entity_poly.type
_entity_poly.pdbx_seq_one_letter_code
_entity_poly.pdbx_strand_id
1 'polypeptide(L)'
;MSANDFEERVVTVPLRDVQAVPAHERAGRSMTLIREHLAKHFKVDAENVRLDTQINEDIWAHGRQSPPSKFRVRAARFDEDGESVVEAEPAE
;
A
#
# COMPACT_ATOMS: atom_id res chain seq x y z
N MET A 1 15.86 -14.24 22.24
CA MET A 1 16.41 -13.09 21.49
C MET A 1 15.23 -12.19 21.21
N SER A 2 15.20 -11.04 21.87
CA SER A 2 14.10 -10.07 21.79
C SER A 2 14.25 -9.26 20.51
N ALA A 3 13.26 -9.27 19.63
CA ALA A 3 13.11 -8.25 18.61
C ALA A 3 11.69 -7.72 18.78
N ASN A 4 11.57 -6.51 19.31
CA ASN A 4 10.38 -5.71 19.03
C ASN A 4 10.49 -5.45 17.51
N ASP A 5 9.73 -6.20 16.70
CA ASP A 5 9.86 -6.28 15.24
C ASP A 5 9.29 -5.01 14.57
N PHE A 6 9.79 -3.84 14.97
CA PHE A 6 9.59 -2.60 14.24
C PHE A 6 10.39 -2.68 12.94
N GLU A 7 9.68 -2.92 11.85
CA GLU A 7 10.29 -3.01 10.53
C GLU A 7 9.74 -1.92 9.62
N GLU A 8 10.55 -0.88 9.43
CA GLU A 8 10.30 0.18 8.46
C GLU A 8 11.10 -0.09 7.19
N ARG A 9 10.43 -0.05 6.03
CA ARG A 9 11.10 -0.13 4.73
C ARG A 9 10.35 0.65 3.66
N VAL A 10 11.11 1.22 2.73
CA VAL A 10 10.55 1.81 1.51
C VAL A 10 10.40 0.72 0.45
N VAL A 11 9.17 0.53 -0.01
CA VAL A 11 8.80 -0.47 -1.01
C VAL A 11 8.27 0.24 -2.25
N THR A 12 8.70 -0.22 -3.43
CA THR A 12 8.10 0.23 -4.69
C THR A 12 7.02 -0.76 -5.10
N VAL A 13 5.76 -0.34 -5.08
CA VAL A 13 4.61 -1.15 -5.51
C VAL A 13 4.43 -1.00 -7.03
N PRO A 14 4.53 -2.09 -7.80
CA PRO A 14 4.18 -2.05 -9.22
C PRO A 14 2.65 -2.07 -9.38
N LEU A 15 2.08 -1.07 -10.04
CA LEU A 15 0.63 -0.96 -10.31
C LEU A 15 0.26 -1.40 -11.73
N ARG A 16 1.13 -2.19 -12.40
CA ARG A 16 0.90 -2.64 -13.78
C ARG A 16 -0.39 -3.45 -13.94
N ASP A 17 -0.78 -4.18 -12.89
CA ASP A 17 -1.92 -5.11 -12.92
C ASP A 17 -3.27 -4.39 -12.95
N VAL A 18 -3.31 -3.06 -12.77
CA VAL A 18 -4.52 -2.24 -12.95
C VAL A 18 -5.01 -2.27 -14.41
N GLN A 19 -4.16 -2.64 -15.36
CA GLN A 19 -4.56 -2.74 -16.77
C GLN A 19 -5.52 -3.91 -17.03
N ALA A 20 -5.64 -4.86 -16.10
CA ALA A 20 -6.59 -5.96 -16.18
C ALA A 20 -8.06 -5.51 -16.01
N VAL A 21 -8.29 -4.32 -15.43
CA VAL A 21 -9.63 -3.75 -15.24
C VAL A 21 -9.92 -2.62 -16.24
N PRO A 22 -11.21 -2.33 -16.52
CA PRO A 22 -11.60 -1.20 -17.34
C PRO A 22 -10.99 0.11 -16.84
N ALA A 23 -10.71 1.04 -17.77
CA ALA A 23 -10.00 2.29 -17.44
C ALA A 23 -10.65 3.04 -16.27
N HIS A 24 -11.98 3.11 -16.26
CA HIS A 24 -12.71 3.80 -15.21
C HIS A 24 -12.60 3.13 -13.83
N GLU A 25 -12.05 1.94 -13.65
CA GLU A 25 -11.91 1.30 -12.32
C GLU A 25 -10.48 1.30 -11.78
N ARG A 26 -9.52 1.79 -12.57
CA ARG A 26 -8.09 1.60 -12.32
C ARG A 26 -7.59 2.20 -11.01
N ALA A 27 -7.98 3.42 -10.66
CA ALA A 27 -7.57 4.03 -9.39
C ALA A 27 -8.07 3.22 -8.18
N GLY A 28 -9.33 2.76 -8.22
CA GLY A 28 -9.88 1.87 -7.18
C GLY A 28 -9.10 0.56 -7.07
N ARG A 29 -8.80 -0.08 -8.22
CA ARG A 29 -7.98 -1.30 -8.25
C ARG A 29 -6.55 -1.08 -7.76
N SER A 30 -5.98 0.10 -7.98
CA SER A 30 -4.64 0.46 -7.51
C SER A 30 -4.55 0.41 -5.99
N MET A 31 -5.55 0.94 -5.29
CA MET A 31 -5.60 0.91 -3.82
C MET A 31 -5.66 -0.52 -3.28
N THR A 32 -6.45 -1.39 -3.91
CA THR A 32 -6.50 -2.81 -3.57
C THR A 32 -5.14 -3.49 -3.78
N LEU A 33 -4.47 -3.22 -4.90
CA LEU A 33 -3.15 -3.78 -5.18
C LEU A 33 -2.07 -3.31 -4.18
N ILE A 34 -2.09 -2.04 -3.78
CA ILE A 34 -1.17 -1.53 -2.76
C ILE A 34 -1.39 -2.27 -1.44
N ARG A 35 -2.64 -2.42 -1.02
CA ARG A 35 -3.02 -3.14 0.20
C ARG A 35 -2.56 -4.61 0.16
N GLU A 36 -2.85 -5.32 -0.92
CA GLU A 36 -2.44 -6.72 -1.12
C GLU A 36 -0.92 -6.88 -1.14
N HIS A 37 -0.21 -5.95 -1.78
CA HIS A 37 1.24 -5.97 -1.86
C HIS A 37 1.87 -5.79 -0.47
N LEU A 38 1.41 -4.81 0.31
CA LEU A 38 1.89 -4.58 1.66
C LEU A 38 1.57 -5.77 2.57
N ALA A 39 0.34 -6.28 2.54
CA ALA A 39 -0.08 -7.45 3.29
C ALA A 39 0.84 -8.66 3.05
N LYS A 40 1.12 -8.98 1.78
CA LYS A 40 1.99 -10.10 1.40
C LYS A 40 3.44 -9.91 1.86
N HIS A 41 3.99 -8.71 1.71
CA HIS A 41 5.41 -8.45 2.00
C HIS A 41 5.70 -8.32 3.50
N PHE A 42 4.75 -7.79 4.28
CA PHE A 42 4.86 -7.64 5.72
C PHE A 42 4.21 -8.78 6.52
N LYS A 43 3.61 -9.77 5.82
CA LYS A 43 2.93 -10.94 6.40
C LYS A 43 1.84 -10.54 7.39
N VAL A 44 1.03 -9.56 6.99
CA VAL A 44 -0.14 -9.09 7.76
C VAL A 44 -1.40 -9.33 6.95
N ASP A 45 -2.53 -9.41 7.62
CA ASP A 45 -3.83 -9.45 6.95
C ASP A 45 -4.12 -8.13 6.25
N ALA A 46 -4.76 -8.18 5.08
CA ALA A 46 -5.06 -6.99 4.27
C ALA A 46 -5.95 -5.98 5.01
N GLU A 47 -6.73 -6.43 5.98
CA GLU A 47 -7.59 -5.63 6.84
C GLU A 47 -6.79 -4.78 7.84
N ASN A 48 -5.61 -5.25 8.25
CA ASN A 48 -4.72 -4.57 9.20
C ASN A 48 -3.74 -3.59 8.52
N VAL A 49 -3.85 -3.41 7.20
CA VAL A 49 -3.07 -2.41 6.47
C VAL A 49 -3.80 -1.07 6.50
N ARG A 50 -3.23 -0.10 7.19
CA ARG A 50 -3.69 1.29 7.21
C ARG A 50 -2.94 2.09 6.15
N LEU A 51 -3.68 2.59 5.17
CA LEU A 51 -3.13 3.47 4.14
C LEU A 51 -3.42 4.91 4.55
N ASP A 52 -2.38 5.75 4.55
CA ASP A 52 -2.57 7.18 4.76
C ASP A 52 -3.40 7.80 3.61
N THR A 53 -4.07 8.91 3.92
CA THR A 53 -4.93 9.62 2.96
C THR A 53 -4.13 10.17 1.78
N GLN A 54 -2.88 10.59 1.98
CA GLN A 54 -2.02 11.10 0.91
C GLN A 54 -1.77 10.07 -0.18
N ILE A 55 -1.66 8.77 0.18
CA ILE A 55 -1.55 7.68 -0.83
C ILE A 55 -2.76 7.69 -1.74
N ASN A 56 -3.96 7.89 -1.19
CA ASN A 56 -5.17 7.98 -1.99
C ASN A 56 -5.13 9.23 -2.88
N GLU A 57 -4.76 10.38 -2.34
CA GLU A 57 -4.69 11.62 -3.12
C GLU A 57 -3.72 11.50 -4.31
N ASP A 58 -2.54 10.94 -4.10
CA ASP A 58 -1.52 10.76 -5.15
C ASP A 58 -1.98 9.80 -6.25
N ILE A 59 -2.62 8.68 -5.88
CA ILE A 59 -3.16 7.71 -6.83
C ILE A 59 -4.27 8.33 -7.68
N TRP A 60 -5.07 9.20 -7.08
CA TRP A 60 -6.20 9.87 -7.73
C TRP A 60 -5.83 11.22 -8.38
N ALA A 61 -4.58 11.71 -8.24
CA ALA A 61 -4.13 13.01 -8.73
C ALA A 61 -4.33 13.21 -10.24
N HIS A 62 -4.18 12.15 -11.03
CA HIS A 62 -4.37 12.16 -12.49
C HIS A 62 -5.76 11.66 -12.92
N GLY A 63 -6.69 11.54 -11.96
CA GLY A 63 -8.03 11.04 -12.15
C GLY A 63 -8.14 9.51 -12.11
N ARG A 64 -9.40 9.02 -12.09
CA ARG A 64 -9.72 7.59 -11.89
C ARG A 64 -9.12 6.65 -12.95
N GLN A 65 -8.85 7.17 -14.15
CA GLN A 65 -8.47 6.38 -15.33
C GLN A 65 -6.96 6.20 -15.52
N SER A 66 -6.17 7.07 -14.88
CA SER A 66 -4.74 7.19 -15.15
C SER A 66 -3.92 7.16 -13.85
N PRO A 67 -4.05 6.12 -13.00
CA PRO A 67 -3.18 6.00 -11.85
C PRO A 67 -1.71 5.81 -12.28
N PRO A 68 -0.74 6.17 -11.42
CA PRO A 68 0.67 5.97 -11.71
C PRO A 68 1.01 4.50 -11.92
N SER A 69 2.03 4.21 -12.73
CA SER A 69 2.45 2.83 -13.05
C SER A 69 3.24 2.15 -11.91
N LYS A 70 3.86 2.96 -11.05
CA LYS A 70 4.63 2.56 -9.87
C LYS A 70 4.37 3.58 -8.78
N PHE A 71 4.30 3.12 -7.54
CA PHE A 71 4.12 4.00 -6.39
C PHE A 71 5.10 3.59 -5.28
N ARG A 72 5.84 4.55 -4.73
CA ARG A 72 6.80 4.32 -3.65
C ARG A 72 6.10 4.59 -2.33
N VAL A 73 6.12 3.59 -1.45
CA VAL A 73 5.45 3.62 -0.15
C VAL A 73 6.49 3.36 0.92
N ARG A 74 6.54 4.22 1.92
CA ARG A 74 7.20 3.91 3.20
C ARG A 74 6.18 3.15 4.04
N ALA A 75 6.50 1.93 4.41
CA ALA A 75 5.65 1.12 5.25
C ALA A 75 6.38 0.77 6.54
N ALA A 76 5.72 1.02 7.67
CA ALA A 76 6.18 0.67 9.00
C ALA A 76 5.25 -0.40 9.57
N ARG A 77 5.83 -1.54 9.96
CA ARG A 77 5.13 -2.59 10.71
C ARG A 77 5.33 -2.38 12.19
N PHE A 78 4.23 -2.47 12.95
CA PHE A 78 4.23 -2.51 14.40
C PHE A 78 3.27 -3.59 14.89
N ASP A 79 3.60 -4.18 16.04
CA ASP A 79 2.73 -5.12 16.73
C ASP A 79 2.04 -4.37 17.87
N GLU A 80 0.73 -4.14 17.72
CA GLU A 80 -0.12 -3.52 18.74
C GLU A 80 -1.09 -4.59 19.26
N ASP A 81 -1.03 -4.90 20.56
CA ASP A 81 -1.92 -5.86 21.23
C ASP A 81 -2.03 -7.27 20.57
N GLY A 82 -0.98 -7.72 19.88
CA GLY A 82 -0.93 -9.03 19.22
C GLY A 82 -1.44 -9.03 17.77
N GLU A 83 -1.86 -7.88 17.26
CA GLU A 83 -2.21 -7.65 15.86
C GLU A 83 -1.08 -6.90 15.16
N SER A 84 -0.53 -7.49 14.10
CA SER A 84 0.47 -6.82 13.27
C SER A 84 -0.23 -5.83 12.34
N VAL A 85 -0.04 -4.53 12.59
CA VAL A 85 -0.59 -3.43 11.80
C VAL A 85 0.53 -2.84 10.93
N VAL A 86 0.17 -2.45 9.70
CA VAL A 86 1.10 -1.76 8.80
C VAL A 86 0.54 -0.39 8.48
N GLU A 87 1.29 0.65 8.83
CA GLU A 87 1.03 2.01 8.41
C GLU A 87 1.86 2.34 7.17
N ALA A 88 1.21 2.93 6.17
CA ALA A 88 1.80 3.24 4.89
C ALA A 88 1.64 4.73 4.57
N GLU A 89 2.77 5.38 4.32
CA GLU A 89 2.87 6.78 3.89
C GLU A 89 3.54 6.87 2.51
N PRO A 90 3.26 7.92 1.71
CA PRO A 90 3.99 8.16 0.48
C PRO A 90 5.49 8.38 0.78
N ALA A 91 6.35 7.75 -0.02
CA ALA A 91 7.79 8.01 0.04
C ALA A 91 8.20 8.92 -1.11
N GLU A 92 8.79 10.07 -0.78
CA GLU A 92 9.45 10.97 -1.74
C GLU A 92 10.57 10.27 -2.54
#